data_AF-A0A923N8A0-F1
#
_entry.id   AF-A0A923N8A0-F1
#
_cell.length_a   1.000
_cell.length_b   1.000
_cell.length_c   1.000
_cell.angle_alpha   90.00
_cell.angle_beta   90.00
_cell.angle_gamma   90.00
#
_symmetry.space_group_name_H-M   'P 1'
#
loop_
_entity.id
_entity.type
_entity.pdbx_description
1 polymer ?
#
loop_
_entity_poly.entity_id
_entity_poly.type
_entity_poly.pdbx_seq_one_letter_code
_entity_poly.pdbx_strand_id
1 'polypeptide(L)'
;MRNKFLTAARSFVLLLFVLLATSARAGDIDYTKAYHPLINKAEISILEKDYAAALSHYQQAFKAVPTPFARDYYNAAVCAMLLKEKNESLDCLEKLAAKGISIDYLAKQPVFDSLQTTKQWRKFKRKYPKYRQQYEKQVNLDLRADLEELHARDQYFRQAEGGLRVYGDTLRKIEVANTKQFLQWVEQYGYPGESLIGVADTLEQLPRFSIIIQRQTKARNGHDFSKVLAEAVKQGRLSPQAAAYLIEQQVGRSKYGSKAYVKISCSTCEGKNSLDGMNSYLEEKRSEKELLTIDANRKLLGLEPFNDYKKKVLYNTEDRRFKLGYAWSVVNYQVPSKEAAKVMMDNFVVADTK
;
A
#
# COMPACT_ATOMS: atom_id res chain seq x y z
N MET A 1 22.02 -21.18 -61.87
CA MET A 1 21.17 -20.06 -61.42
C MET A 1 20.28 -20.36 -60.22
N ARG A 2 19.97 -21.64 -59.89
CA ARG A 2 19.08 -22.02 -58.78
C ARG A 2 19.62 -21.77 -57.36
N ASN A 3 20.94 -21.76 -57.16
CA ASN A 3 21.54 -21.59 -55.82
C ASN A 3 21.61 -20.14 -55.31
N LYS A 4 21.57 -19.12 -56.18
CA LYS A 4 21.65 -17.70 -55.76
C LYS A 4 20.30 -17.18 -55.21
N PHE A 5 19.18 -17.75 -55.65
CA PHE A 5 17.84 -17.39 -55.17
C PHE A 5 17.55 -17.95 -53.78
N LEU A 6 18.05 -19.15 -53.44
CA LEU A 6 17.85 -19.74 -52.11
C LEU A 6 18.62 -18.98 -51.01
N THR A 7 19.81 -18.47 -51.32
CA THR A 7 20.59 -17.66 -50.37
C THR A 7 19.97 -16.28 -50.15
N ALA A 8 19.43 -15.64 -51.20
CA ALA A 8 18.74 -14.35 -51.08
C ALA A 8 17.44 -14.46 -50.26
N ALA A 9 16.66 -15.54 -50.46
CA ALA A 9 15.44 -15.78 -49.70
C ALA A 9 15.71 -16.08 -48.20
N ARG A 10 16.81 -16.78 -47.87
CA ARG A 10 17.22 -17.03 -46.48
C ARG A 10 17.71 -15.75 -45.78
N SER A 11 18.43 -14.88 -46.49
CA SER A 11 18.85 -13.58 -45.95
C SER A 11 17.67 -12.62 -45.74
N PHE A 12 16.62 -12.69 -46.57
CA PHE A 12 15.42 -11.88 -46.42
C PHE A 12 14.54 -12.31 -45.24
N VAL A 13 14.44 -13.62 -44.98
CA VAL A 13 13.71 -14.18 -43.81
C VAL A 13 14.43 -13.86 -42.49
N LEU A 14 15.77 -13.86 -42.47
CA LEU A 14 16.53 -13.42 -41.29
C LEU A 14 16.37 -11.91 -41.03
N LEU A 15 16.31 -11.08 -42.07
CA LEU A 15 16.08 -9.64 -41.91
C LEU A 15 14.67 -9.33 -41.38
N LEU A 16 13.65 -10.10 -41.81
CA LEU A 16 12.28 -9.97 -41.29
C LEU A 16 12.17 -10.36 -39.81
N PHE A 17 12.93 -11.35 -39.35
CA PHE A 17 12.96 -11.76 -37.94
C PHE A 17 13.67 -10.74 -37.03
N VAL A 18 14.66 -10.00 -37.56
CA VAL A 18 15.35 -8.93 -36.82
C VAL A 18 14.50 -7.65 -36.75
N LEU A 19 13.69 -7.36 -37.77
CA LEU A 19 12.76 -6.21 -37.77
C LEU A 19 11.49 -6.42 -36.91
N LEU A 20 11.13 -7.67 -36.60
CA LEU A 20 10.07 -8.00 -35.62
C LEU A 20 10.58 -8.02 -34.16
N ALA A 21 11.90 -7.96 -33.95
CA ALA A 21 12.51 -7.90 -32.61
C ALA A 21 12.65 -6.46 -32.07
N THR A 22 12.32 -5.44 -32.87
CA THR A 22 12.06 -4.09 -32.35
C THR A 22 10.59 -3.95 -31.98
N SER A 23 10.11 -4.82 -31.09
CA SER A 23 9.03 -4.39 -30.21
C SER A 23 9.58 -3.18 -29.49
N ALA A 24 9.05 -2.01 -29.84
CA ALA A 24 9.23 -0.81 -29.07
C ALA A 24 9.08 -1.22 -27.60
N ARG A 25 10.16 -1.15 -26.83
CA ARG A 25 10.05 -1.12 -25.37
C ARG A 25 9.27 0.15 -25.09
N ALA A 26 7.94 0.05 -25.12
CA ALA A 26 7.08 1.03 -24.50
C ALA A 26 7.67 1.20 -23.11
N GLY A 27 8.25 2.38 -22.82
CA GLY A 27 8.92 2.61 -21.56
C GLY A 27 7.96 2.23 -20.44
N ASP A 28 8.43 1.44 -19.48
CA ASP A 28 7.60 1.04 -18.34
C ASP A 28 6.92 2.28 -17.76
N ILE A 29 5.59 2.21 -17.63
CA ILE A 29 4.79 3.33 -17.13
C ILE A 29 5.24 3.65 -15.71
N ASP A 30 5.68 4.89 -15.48
CA ASP A 30 6.09 5.37 -14.18
C ASP A 30 4.86 5.77 -13.34
N TYR A 31 4.47 4.91 -12.41
CA TYR A 31 3.31 5.11 -11.54
C TYR A 31 3.44 6.37 -10.67
N THR A 32 4.66 6.81 -10.34
CA THR A 32 4.88 8.06 -9.56
C THR A 32 4.45 9.31 -10.32
N LYS A 33 4.37 9.22 -11.65
CA LYS A 33 3.99 10.34 -12.53
C LYS A 33 2.60 10.14 -13.12
N ALA A 34 2.28 8.93 -13.56
CA ALA A 34 1.07 8.65 -14.31
C ALA A 34 -0.14 8.35 -13.42
N TYR A 35 0.07 7.84 -12.20
CA TYR A 35 -0.99 7.24 -11.39
C TYR A 35 -1.18 7.95 -10.04
N HIS A 36 -0.15 7.95 -9.19
CA HIS A 36 -0.26 8.47 -7.82
C HIS A 36 -0.71 9.93 -7.72
N PRO A 37 -0.32 10.84 -8.65
CA PRO A 37 -0.86 12.20 -8.65
C PRO A 37 -2.38 12.26 -8.88
N LEU A 38 -2.94 11.40 -9.74
CA LEU A 38 -4.37 11.32 -9.98
C LEU A 38 -5.11 10.71 -8.79
N ILE A 39 -4.51 9.72 -8.12
CA ILE A 39 -5.04 9.19 -6.86
C ILE A 39 -5.08 10.27 -5.79
N ASN A 40 -4.02 11.08 -5.63
CA ASN A 40 -4.05 12.19 -4.68
C ASN A 40 -5.21 13.15 -4.97
N LYS A 41 -5.40 13.55 -6.24
CA LYS A 41 -6.53 14.42 -6.63
C LYS A 41 -7.87 13.79 -6.29
N ALA A 42 -8.04 12.49 -6.56
CA ALA A 42 -9.26 11.77 -6.23
C ALA A 42 -9.54 11.79 -4.71
N GLU A 43 -8.51 11.52 -3.91
CA GLU A 43 -8.62 11.50 -2.45
C GLU A 43 -8.87 12.90 -1.87
N ILE A 44 -8.29 13.96 -2.43
CA ILE A 44 -8.62 15.35 -2.03
C ILE A 44 -10.07 15.71 -2.37
N SER A 45 -10.56 15.34 -3.55
CA SER A 45 -11.98 15.55 -3.90
C SER A 45 -12.94 14.81 -2.95
N ILE A 46 -12.53 13.67 -2.38
CA ILE A 46 -13.31 12.99 -1.31
C ILE A 46 -13.42 13.87 -0.07
N LEU A 47 -12.31 14.49 0.37
CA LEU A 47 -12.30 15.39 1.52
C LEU A 47 -13.24 16.59 1.31
N GLU A 48 -13.31 17.08 0.07
CA GLU A 48 -14.19 18.17 -0.36
C GLU A 48 -15.65 17.72 -0.59
N LYS A 49 -15.94 16.42 -0.42
CA LYS A 49 -17.23 15.78 -0.70
C LYS A 49 -17.67 15.87 -2.18
N ASP A 50 -16.76 16.21 -3.08
CA ASP A 50 -16.97 16.16 -4.52
C ASP A 50 -16.69 14.73 -5.03
N TYR A 51 -17.66 13.85 -4.79
CA TYR A 51 -17.53 12.44 -5.17
C TYR A 51 -17.51 12.24 -6.69
N ALA A 52 -18.05 13.19 -7.47
CA ALA A 52 -18.08 13.12 -8.93
C ALA A 52 -16.67 13.39 -9.50
N ALA A 53 -16.02 14.46 -9.02
CA ALA A 53 -14.62 14.71 -9.34
C ALA A 53 -13.71 13.59 -8.85
N ALA A 54 -13.93 13.08 -7.63
CA ALA A 54 -13.17 11.95 -7.10
C ALA A 54 -13.26 10.71 -8.01
N LEU A 55 -14.48 10.31 -8.40
CA LEU A 55 -14.69 9.17 -9.28
C LEU A 55 -14.04 9.38 -10.66
N SER A 56 -14.15 10.58 -11.22
CA SER A 56 -13.49 10.95 -12.49
C SER A 56 -11.96 10.82 -12.39
N HIS A 57 -11.35 11.33 -11.32
CA HIS A 57 -9.91 11.21 -11.10
C HIS A 57 -9.46 9.76 -10.94
N TYR A 58 -10.21 8.92 -10.21
CA TYR A 58 -9.93 7.48 -10.14
C TYR A 58 -10.01 6.81 -11.52
N GLN A 59 -11.05 7.09 -12.30
CA GLN A 59 -11.20 6.52 -13.64
C GLN A 59 -10.07 6.95 -14.58
N GLN A 60 -9.60 8.20 -14.48
CA GLN A 60 -8.41 8.66 -15.22
C GLN A 60 -7.16 7.89 -14.78
N ALA A 61 -6.95 7.72 -13.47
CA ALA A 61 -5.83 6.95 -12.93
C ALA A 61 -5.86 5.50 -13.42
N PHE A 62 -7.05 4.87 -13.42
CA PHE A 62 -7.22 3.48 -13.84
C PHE A 62 -6.95 3.26 -15.34
N LYS A 63 -7.18 4.28 -16.17
CA LYS A 63 -6.84 4.25 -17.60
C LYS A 63 -5.35 4.49 -17.86
N ALA A 64 -4.65 5.15 -16.93
CA ALA A 64 -3.25 5.53 -17.09
C ALA A 64 -2.27 4.37 -16.86
N VAL A 65 -2.72 3.26 -16.25
CA VAL A 65 -1.84 2.14 -15.87
C VAL A 65 -2.50 0.78 -16.13
N PRO A 66 -1.72 -0.30 -16.34
CA PRO A 66 -2.26 -1.63 -16.58
C PRO A 66 -2.93 -2.24 -15.34
N THR A 67 -2.38 -1.99 -14.15
CA THR A 67 -2.86 -2.59 -12.90
C THR A 67 -2.99 -1.55 -11.79
N PRO A 68 -4.17 -0.96 -11.59
CA PRO A 68 -4.47 -0.12 -10.42
C PRO A 68 -4.46 -0.92 -9.11
N PHE A 69 -4.35 -0.23 -7.96
CA PHE A 69 -4.36 -0.88 -6.64
C PHE A 69 -5.79 -1.19 -6.18
N ALA A 70 -5.96 -2.30 -5.44
CA ALA A 70 -7.28 -2.71 -4.93
C ALA A 70 -7.91 -1.63 -4.06
N ARG A 71 -7.14 -0.97 -3.19
CA ARG A 71 -7.68 0.08 -2.33
C ARG A 71 -8.31 1.23 -3.13
N ASP A 72 -7.75 1.55 -4.28
CA ASP A 72 -8.24 2.67 -5.09
C ASP A 72 -9.53 2.29 -5.81
N TYR A 73 -9.65 1.03 -6.30
CA TYR A 73 -10.95 0.51 -6.78
C TYR A 73 -12.02 0.53 -5.69
N TYR A 74 -11.65 0.19 -4.45
CA TYR A 74 -12.57 0.26 -3.33
C TYR A 74 -13.06 1.69 -3.08
N ASN A 75 -12.16 2.67 -3.01
CA ASN A 75 -12.53 4.06 -2.78
C ASN A 75 -13.37 4.62 -3.95
N ALA A 76 -13.08 4.22 -5.19
CA ALA A 76 -13.90 4.57 -6.36
C ALA A 76 -15.32 3.96 -6.26
N ALA A 77 -15.45 2.71 -5.81
CA ALA A 77 -16.75 2.08 -5.58
C ALA A 77 -17.56 2.82 -4.51
N VAL A 78 -16.91 3.29 -3.44
CA VAL A 78 -17.53 4.13 -2.40
C VAL A 78 -18.03 5.43 -3.02
N CYS A 79 -17.22 6.14 -3.81
CA CYS A 79 -17.65 7.37 -4.51
C CYS A 79 -18.90 7.11 -5.38
N ALA A 80 -18.87 6.05 -6.20
CA ALA A 80 -20.00 5.68 -7.06
C ALA A 80 -21.27 5.39 -6.26
N MET A 81 -21.17 4.70 -5.12
CA MET A 81 -22.32 4.49 -4.23
C MET A 81 -22.92 5.80 -3.69
N LEU A 82 -22.08 6.77 -3.34
CA LEU A 82 -22.53 8.06 -2.84
C LEU A 82 -23.21 8.91 -3.92
N LEU A 83 -22.83 8.70 -5.18
CA LEU A 83 -23.50 9.29 -6.36
C LEU A 83 -24.74 8.51 -6.80
N LYS A 84 -25.05 7.37 -6.15
CA LYS A 84 -26.13 6.43 -6.53
C LYS A 84 -25.88 5.74 -7.89
N GLU A 85 -24.64 5.77 -8.38
CA GLU A 85 -24.16 5.13 -9.61
C GLU A 85 -23.83 3.65 -9.35
N LYS A 86 -24.88 2.84 -9.22
CA LYS A 86 -24.77 1.44 -8.76
C LYS A 86 -24.01 0.53 -9.73
N ASN A 87 -24.06 0.81 -11.04
CA ASN A 87 -23.37 -0.01 -12.03
C ASN A 87 -21.86 0.22 -11.97
N GLU A 88 -21.44 1.47 -11.85
CA GLU A 88 -20.05 1.92 -11.72
C GLU A 88 -19.42 1.38 -10.43
N SER A 89 -20.19 1.37 -9.34
CA SER A 89 -19.78 0.70 -8.10
C SER A 89 -19.55 -0.79 -8.33
N LEU A 90 -20.49 -1.49 -8.97
CA LEU A 90 -20.35 -2.92 -9.27
C LEU A 90 -19.16 -3.21 -10.17
N ASP A 91 -18.89 -2.39 -11.19
CA ASP A 91 -17.73 -2.56 -12.06
C ASP A 91 -16.42 -2.51 -11.24
N CYS A 92 -16.33 -1.58 -10.29
CA CYS A 92 -15.19 -1.52 -9.36
C CYS A 92 -15.12 -2.76 -8.46
N LEU A 93 -16.25 -3.24 -7.94
CA LEU A 93 -16.31 -4.46 -7.12
C LEU A 93 -15.93 -5.72 -7.89
N GLU A 94 -16.25 -5.79 -9.19
CA GLU A 94 -15.79 -6.86 -10.08
C GLU A 94 -14.27 -6.84 -10.26
N LYS A 95 -13.65 -5.66 -10.35
CA LYS A 95 -12.18 -5.52 -10.37
C LYS A 95 -11.54 -5.95 -9.04
N LEU A 96 -12.17 -5.65 -7.91
CA LEU A 96 -11.72 -6.12 -6.59
C LEU A 96 -11.79 -7.65 -6.49
N ALA A 97 -12.88 -8.26 -6.95
CA ALA A 97 -13.04 -9.72 -6.96
C ALA A 97 -11.97 -10.41 -7.83
N ALA A 98 -11.67 -9.84 -9.00
CA ALA A 98 -10.60 -10.33 -9.88
C ALA A 98 -9.19 -10.16 -9.28
N LYS A 99 -9.03 -9.34 -8.24
CA LYS A 99 -7.80 -9.18 -7.46
C LYS A 99 -7.71 -10.08 -6.23
N GLY A 100 -8.76 -10.85 -5.92
CA GLY A 100 -8.77 -11.83 -4.82
C GLY A 100 -9.63 -11.44 -3.62
N ILE A 101 -10.13 -10.20 -3.55
CA ILE A 101 -10.96 -9.74 -2.42
C ILE A 101 -12.22 -10.60 -2.29
N SER A 102 -12.46 -11.11 -1.07
CA SER A 102 -13.60 -12.00 -0.79
C SER A 102 -14.94 -11.28 -0.92
N ILE A 103 -15.95 -11.96 -1.43
CA ILE A 103 -17.32 -11.43 -1.43
C ILE A 103 -17.83 -11.16 -0.02
N ASP A 104 -17.40 -11.96 0.97
CA ASP A 104 -17.77 -11.80 2.37
C ASP A 104 -17.19 -10.50 2.94
N TYR A 105 -15.96 -10.14 2.58
CA TYR A 105 -15.40 -8.84 2.94
C TYR A 105 -16.21 -7.69 2.34
N LEU A 106 -16.56 -7.77 1.06
CA LEU A 106 -17.34 -6.74 0.37
C LEU A 106 -18.76 -6.60 0.95
N ALA A 107 -19.43 -7.72 1.23
CA ALA A 107 -20.78 -7.76 1.80
C ALA A 107 -20.85 -7.21 3.23
N LYS A 108 -19.72 -7.14 3.95
CA LYS A 108 -19.65 -6.58 5.30
C LYS A 108 -19.47 -5.07 5.34
N GLN A 109 -19.29 -4.40 4.19
CA GLN A 109 -19.07 -2.95 4.16
C GLN A 109 -20.42 -2.22 4.10
N PRO A 110 -20.78 -1.43 5.12
CA PRO A 110 -22.13 -0.84 5.22
C PRO A 110 -22.52 0.04 4.03
N VAL A 111 -21.53 0.67 3.39
CA VAL A 111 -21.75 1.52 2.21
C VAL A 111 -22.36 0.75 1.02
N PHE A 112 -22.19 -0.57 0.97
CA PHE A 112 -22.73 -1.42 -0.10
C PHE A 112 -24.08 -2.05 0.26
N ASP A 113 -24.64 -1.87 1.46
CA ASP A 113 -25.88 -2.54 1.89
C ASP A 113 -27.06 -2.30 0.93
N SER A 114 -27.23 -1.05 0.47
CA SER A 114 -28.28 -0.69 -0.49
C SER A 114 -28.07 -1.29 -1.89
N LEU A 115 -26.85 -1.72 -2.22
CA LEU A 115 -26.54 -2.43 -3.44
C LEU A 115 -26.91 -3.91 -3.31
N GLN A 116 -26.77 -4.49 -2.11
CA GLN A 116 -27.00 -5.92 -1.87
C GLN A 116 -28.44 -6.38 -2.12
N THR A 117 -29.41 -5.47 -1.98
CA THR A 117 -30.83 -5.73 -2.24
C THR A 117 -31.19 -5.76 -3.74
N THR A 118 -30.25 -5.38 -4.61
CA THR A 118 -30.52 -5.22 -6.05
C THR A 118 -30.43 -6.54 -6.82
N LYS A 119 -31.04 -6.57 -8.02
CA LYS A 119 -30.89 -7.68 -8.96
C LYS A 119 -29.44 -7.80 -9.46
N GLN A 120 -28.75 -6.66 -9.59
CA GLN A 120 -27.38 -6.60 -10.08
C GLN A 120 -26.40 -7.22 -9.08
N TRP A 121 -26.56 -6.98 -7.77
CA TRP A 121 -25.75 -7.67 -6.75
C TRP A 121 -25.95 -9.19 -6.76
N ARG A 122 -27.20 -9.67 -6.87
CA ARG A 122 -27.46 -11.12 -7.01
C ARG A 122 -26.76 -11.71 -8.22
N LYS A 123 -26.70 -10.97 -9.34
CA LYS A 123 -25.94 -11.36 -10.54
C LYS A 123 -24.43 -11.37 -10.28
N PHE A 124 -23.90 -10.36 -9.60
CA PHE A 124 -22.49 -10.29 -9.18
C PHE A 124 -22.12 -11.49 -8.30
N LYS A 125 -22.90 -11.78 -7.24
CA LYS A 125 -22.69 -12.94 -6.35
C LYS A 125 -22.68 -14.26 -7.11
N ARG A 126 -23.61 -14.46 -8.06
CA ARG A 126 -23.63 -15.67 -8.90
C ARG A 126 -22.41 -15.78 -9.81
N LYS A 127 -21.88 -14.65 -10.31
CA LYS A 127 -20.67 -14.61 -11.14
C LYS A 127 -19.37 -14.67 -10.33
N TYR A 128 -19.42 -14.42 -9.03
CA TYR A 128 -18.24 -14.31 -8.18
C TYR A 128 -17.26 -15.50 -8.30
N PRO A 129 -17.70 -16.77 -8.35
CA PRO A 129 -16.78 -17.90 -8.56
C PRO A 129 -15.93 -17.78 -9.83
N LYS A 130 -16.45 -17.16 -10.89
CA LYS A 130 -15.68 -16.90 -12.13
C LYS A 130 -14.58 -15.86 -11.90
N TYR A 131 -14.86 -14.80 -11.15
CA TYR A 131 -13.83 -13.80 -10.80
C TYR A 131 -12.76 -14.41 -9.91
N ARG A 132 -13.14 -15.29 -8.97
CA ARG A 132 -12.18 -16.04 -8.15
C ARG A 132 -11.31 -16.98 -8.97
N GLN A 133 -11.90 -17.72 -9.91
CA GLN A 133 -11.12 -18.55 -10.83
C GLN A 133 -10.18 -17.73 -11.71
N GLN A 134 -10.59 -16.54 -12.15
CA GLN A 134 -9.73 -15.63 -12.91
C GLN A 134 -8.53 -15.18 -12.06
N TYR A 135 -8.79 -14.78 -10.81
CA TYR A 135 -7.75 -14.44 -9.84
C TYR A 135 -6.74 -15.59 -9.71
N GLU A 136 -7.20 -16.81 -9.39
CA GLU A 136 -6.36 -17.99 -9.18
C GLU A 136 -5.49 -18.35 -10.39
N LYS A 137 -5.94 -18.04 -11.62
CA LYS A 137 -5.18 -18.27 -12.85
C LYS A 137 -4.19 -17.16 -13.20
N GLN A 138 -4.41 -15.94 -12.70
CA GLN A 138 -3.62 -14.76 -13.06
C GLN A 138 -2.47 -14.50 -12.08
N VAL A 139 -2.61 -14.90 -10.82
CA VAL A 139 -1.61 -14.64 -9.78
C VAL A 139 -0.78 -15.87 -9.48
N ASN A 140 0.46 -15.65 -9.04
CA ASN A 140 1.36 -16.70 -8.59
C ASN A 140 1.05 -17.05 -7.13
N LEU A 141 0.09 -17.96 -6.93
CA LEU A 141 -0.32 -18.42 -5.60
C LEU A 141 0.76 -19.26 -4.91
N ASP A 142 1.61 -19.95 -5.66
CA ASP A 142 2.73 -20.71 -5.09
C ASP A 142 3.75 -19.75 -4.47
N LEU A 143 4.17 -18.71 -5.20
CA LEU A 143 5.04 -17.67 -4.65
C LEU A 143 4.40 -16.96 -3.45
N ARG A 144 3.08 -16.75 -3.47
CA ARG A 144 2.37 -16.19 -2.32
C ARG A 144 2.50 -17.11 -1.10
N ALA A 145 2.27 -18.41 -1.27
CA ALA A 145 2.40 -19.40 -0.20
C ALA A 145 3.84 -19.47 0.32
N ASP A 146 4.84 -19.45 -0.56
CA ASP A 146 6.25 -19.43 -0.18
C ASP A 146 6.61 -18.18 0.64
N LEU A 147 6.10 -17.01 0.27
CA LEU A 147 6.26 -15.75 1.03
C LEU A 147 5.59 -15.81 2.40
N GLU A 148 4.42 -16.45 2.48
CA GLU A 148 3.71 -16.69 3.74
C GLU A 148 4.48 -17.66 4.65
N GLU A 149 5.16 -18.66 4.09
CA GLU A 149 6.04 -19.58 4.82
C GLU A 149 7.24 -18.85 5.44
N LEU A 150 7.89 -17.94 4.71
CA LEU A 150 8.99 -17.14 5.26
C LEU A 150 8.56 -16.35 6.50
N HIS A 151 7.34 -15.78 6.47
CA HIS A 151 6.74 -15.10 7.61
C HIS A 151 6.42 -16.08 8.73
N ALA A 152 5.78 -17.21 8.44
CA ALA A 152 5.39 -18.21 9.43
C ALA A 152 6.60 -18.74 10.21
N ARG A 153 7.71 -19.02 9.52
CA ARG A 153 8.97 -19.46 10.14
C ARG A 153 9.56 -18.43 11.09
N ASP A 154 9.56 -17.14 10.72
CA ASP A 154 9.99 -16.06 11.61
C ASP A 154 9.08 -15.96 12.84
N GLN A 155 7.76 -16.01 12.65
CA GLN A 155 6.81 -15.85 13.75
C GLN A 155 6.80 -17.04 14.71
N TYR A 156 7.00 -18.26 14.22
CA TYR A 156 7.04 -19.47 15.04
C TYR A 156 8.03 -19.34 16.21
N PHE A 157 9.29 -18.99 15.93
CA PHE A 157 10.32 -18.86 16.98
C PHE A 157 10.15 -17.61 17.86
N ARG A 158 9.46 -16.57 17.38
CA ARG A 158 9.15 -15.39 18.20
C ARG A 158 8.04 -15.66 19.21
N GLN A 159 7.08 -16.50 18.83
CA GLN A 159 5.92 -16.85 19.65
C GLN A 159 6.16 -18.09 20.52
N ALA A 160 7.20 -18.88 20.21
CA ALA A 160 7.64 -19.99 21.04
C ALA A 160 8.08 -19.52 22.44
N GLU A 161 8.03 -20.43 23.42
CA GLU A 161 8.39 -20.15 24.81
C GLU A 161 9.82 -19.58 24.91
N GLY A 162 9.95 -18.43 25.57
CA GLY A 162 11.21 -17.69 25.68
C GLY A 162 11.57 -16.83 24.48
N GLY A 163 10.90 -16.98 23.33
CA GLY A 163 10.93 -16.08 22.18
C GLY A 163 12.33 -15.61 21.79
N LEU A 164 12.51 -14.29 21.64
CA LEU A 164 13.79 -13.68 21.25
C LEU A 164 14.93 -13.98 22.23
N ARG A 165 14.63 -14.17 23.53
CA ARG A 165 15.64 -14.45 24.55
C ARG A 165 16.28 -15.83 24.36
N VAL A 166 15.49 -16.81 23.94
CA VAL A 166 15.95 -18.20 23.76
C VAL A 166 16.40 -18.45 22.31
N TYR A 167 15.65 -17.94 21.33
CA TYR A 167 15.83 -18.23 19.91
C TYR A 167 16.52 -17.10 19.13
N GLY A 168 17.23 -16.18 19.80
CA GLY A 168 17.87 -15.03 19.16
C GLY A 168 18.79 -15.40 17.98
N ASP A 169 19.65 -16.40 18.15
CA ASP A 169 20.56 -16.87 17.10
C ASP A 169 19.81 -17.55 15.94
N THR A 170 18.80 -18.35 16.27
CA THR A 170 17.93 -19.01 15.28
C THR A 170 17.18 -17.97 14.46
N LEU A 171 16.60 -16.96 15.10
CA LEU A 171 15.90 -15.87 14.44
C LEU A 171 16.85 -15.08 13.53
N ARG A 172 18.09 -14.83 13.96
CA ARG A 172 19.08 -14.15 13.11
C ARG A 172 19.42 -14.98 11.87
N LYS A 173 19.58 -16.31 11.99
CA LYS A 173 19.80 -17.20 10.84
C LYS A 173 18.59 -17.21 9.90
N ILE A 174 17.37 -17.25 10.44
CA ILE A 174 16.13 -17.18 9.66
C ILE A 174 16.03 -15.86 8.92
N GLU A 175 16.30 -14.72 9.58
CA GLU A 175 16.26 -13.40 8.96
C GLU A 175 17.24 -13.31 7.77
N VAL A 176 18.48 -13.79 7.91
CA VAL A 176 19.46 -13.82 6.82
C VAL A 176 18.98 -14.70 5.66
N ALA A 177 18.48 -15.91 5.96
CA ALA A 177 17.97 -16.82 4.94
C ALA A 177 16.73 -16.25 4.22
N ASN A 178 15.79 -15.66 4.96
CA ASN A 178 14.60 -15.01 4.42
C ASN A 178 14.97 -13.84 3.52
N THR A 179 15.89 -12.98 3.95
CA THR A 179 16.36 -11.83 3.15
C THR A 179 16.99 -12.30 1.84
N LYS A 180 17.85 -13.33 1.89
CA LYS A 180 18.46 -13.90 0.68
C LYS A 180 17.41 -14.45 -0.28
N GLN A 181 16.50 -15.29 0.22
CA GLN A 181 15.45 -15.90 -0.61
C GLN A 181 14.51 -14.86 -1.21
N PHE A 182 14.11 -13.87 -0.41
CA PHE A 182 13.26 -12.78 -0.87
C PHE A 182 13.92 -11.97 -1.99
N LEU A 183 15.21 -11.62 -1.86
CA LEU A 183 15.94 -10.90 -2.90
C LEU A 183 16.07 -11.72 -4.20
N GLN A 184 16.25 -13.05 -4.10
CA GLN A 184 16.26 -13.93 -5.26
C GLN A 184 14.92 -13.92 -6.00
N TRP A 185 13.79 -13.97 -5.27
CA TRP A 185 12.47 -13.84 -5.89
C TRP A 185 12.22 -12.45 -6.47
N VAL A 186 12.71 -11.39 -5.82
CA VAL A 186 12.64 -10.03 -6.37
C VAL A 186 13.44 -9.92 -7.68
N GLU A 187 14.60 -10.56 -7.78
CA GLU A 187 15.39 -10.62 -9.00
C GLU A 187 14.67 -11.43 -10.10
N GLN A 188 14.08 -12.57 -9.74
CA GLN A 188 13.43 -13.48 -10.69
C GLN A 188 12.08 -12.98 -11.19
N TYR A 189 11.23 -12.46 -10.30
CA TYR A 189 9.83 -12.12 -10.59
C TYR A 189 9.53 -10.62 -10.46
N GLY A 190 10.43 -9.86 -9.84
CA GLY A 190 10.14 -8.50 -9.38
C GLY A 190 9.56 -8.46 -7.97
N TYR A 191 9.34 -7.23 -7.45
CA TYR A 191 8.71 -7.08 -6.13
C TYR A 191 7.31 -7.72 -6.12
N PRO A 192 7.01 -8.60 -5.14
CA PRO A 192 5.75 -9.34 -5.10
C PRO A 192 4.57 -8.47 -4.64
N GLY A 193 4.08 -7.64 -5.58
CA GLY A 193 2.92 -6.78 -5.42
C GLY A 193 1.60 -7.44 -5.80
N GLU A 194 0.51 -6.67 -5.69
CA GLU A 194 -0.87 -7.15 -5.93
C GLU A 194 -1.08 -7.78 -7.31
N SER A 195 -0.37 -7.32 -8.34
CA SER A 195 -0.48 -7.85 -9.70
C SER A 195 0.19 -9.20 -9.88
N LEU A 196 1.19 -9.51 -9.06
CA LEU A 196 1.93 -10.78 -9.13
C LEU A 196 1.34 -11.84 -8.21
N ILE A 197 1.10 -11.49 -6.95
CA ILE A 197 0.68 -12.45 -5.91
C ILE A 197 -0.76 -12.22 -5.42
N GLY A 198 -1.47 -11.27 -6.04
CA GLY A 198 -2.84 -10.99 -5.69
C GLY A 198 -3.01 -10.18 -4.41
N VAL A 199 -4.27 -9.85 -4.13
CA VAL A 199 -4.73 -9.32 -2.84
C VAL A 199 -5.44 -10.45 -2.11
N ALA A 200 -5.17 -10.60 -0.82
CA ALA A 200 -5.82 -11.62 -0.01
C ALA A 200 -7.35 -11.44 0.04
N ASP A 201 -8.01 -12.15 0.94
CA ASP A 201 -9.47 -12.04 1.10
C ASP A 201 -9.94 -10.64 1.58
N THR A 202 -9.02 -9.76 2.00
CA THR A 202 -9.31 -8.38 2.48
C THR A 202 -8.33 -7.36 1.91
N LEU A 203 -8.65 -6.06 2.03
CA LEU A 203 -7.75 -4.97 1.64
C LEU A 203 -6.54 -4.87 2.58
N GLU A 204 -5.51 -5.65 2.30
CA GLU A 204 -4.24 -5.60 3.01
C GLU A 204 -3.48 -4.30 2.68
N GLN A 205 -3.11 -3.53 3.69
CA GLN A 205 -2.27 -2.33 3.51
C GLN A 205 -0.81 -2.70 3.26
N LEU A 206 -0.39 -3.82 3.84
CA LEU A 206 0.96 -4.33 3.77
C LEU A 206 0.91 -5.86 3.88
N PRO A 207 1.49 -6.62 2.94
CA PRO A 207 1.45 -8.08 2.99
C PRO A 207 2.34 -8.59 4.12
N ARG A 208 1.97 -9.73 4.72
CA ARG A 208 2.64 -10.30 5.91
C ARG A 208 4.14 -10.50 5.75
N PHE A 209 4.60 -10.91 4.56
CA PHE A 209 6.03 -11.08 4.28
C PHE A 209 6.85 -9.79 4.41
N SER A 210 6.21 -8.62 4.47
CA SER A 210 6.91 -7.34 4.67
C SER A 210 7.68 -7.28 5.99
N ILE A 211 7.40 -8.20 6.93
CA ILE A 211 8.22 -8.39 8.12
C ILE A 211 9.69 -8.64 7.77
N ILE A 212 9.98 -9.34 6.66
CA ILE A 212 11.33 -9.62 6.18
C ILE A 212 12.11 -8.31 5.99
N ILE A 213 11.44 -7.27 5.51
CA ILE A 213 12.00 -5.93 5.28
C ILE A 213 12.05 -5.14 6.58
N GLN A 214 10.98 -5.16 7.37
CA GLN A 214 10.89 -4.42 8.64
C GLN A 214 12.00 -4.78 9.65
N ARG A 215 12.51 -6.02 9.61
CA ARG A 215 13.57 -6.48 10.52
C ARG A 215 14.97 -5.96 10.16
N GLN A 216 15.14 -5.37 8.98
CA GLN A 216 16.44 -5.05 8.40
C GLN A 216 16.85 -3.61 8.69
N THR A 217 16.94 -3.29 9.99
CA THR A 217 17.24 -1.94 10.43
C THR A 217 18.74 -1.64 10.39
N LYS A 218 19.09 -0.36 10.23
CA LYS A 218 20.48 0.10 10.31
C LYS A 218 21.15 -0.27 11.63
N ALA A 219 20.41 -0.18 12.74
CA ALA A 219 20.91 -0.56 14.07
C ALA A 219 21.32 -2.04 14.16
N ARG A 220 20.79 -2.90 13.29
CA ARG A 220 21.10 -4.34 13.23
C ARG A 220 22.02 -4.70 12.05
N ASN A 221 22.59 -3.72 11.36
CA ASN A 221 23.32 -3.90 10.11
C ASN A 221 22.50 -4.70 9.06
N GLY A 222 21.19 -4.42 8.99
CA GLY A 222 20.29 -5.07 8.05
C GLY A 222 20.52 -4.64 6.60
N HIS A 223 19.97 -5.41 5.66
CA HIS A 223 19.99 -5.10 4.24
C HIS A 223 19.16 -3.85 3.92
N ASP A 224 19.69 -2.94 3.10
CA ASP A 224 18.97 -1.73 2.68
C ASP A 224 18.05 -2.00 1.48
N PHE A 225 16.75 -2.07 1.75
CA PHE A 225 15.72 -2.28 0.72
C PHE A 225 15.29 -0.99 0.01
N SER A 226 15.84 0.17 0.33
CA SER A 226 15.33 1.47 -0.17
C SER A 226 15.24 1.52 -1.70
N LYS A 227 16.25 0.99 -2.41
CA LYS A 227 16.25 0.95 -3.88
C LYS A 227 15.18 0.01 -4.43
N VAL A 228 15.06 -1.20 -3.84
CA VAL A 228 14.04 -2.19 -4.23
C VAL A 228 12.63 -1.63 -4.04
N LEU A 229 12.38 -0.96 -2.91
CA LEU A 229 11.09 -0.38 -2.58
C LEU A 229 10.74 0.81 -3.49
N ALA A 230 11.69 1.72 -3.75
CA ALA A 230 11.45 2.84 -4.65
C ALA A 230 11.16 2.39 -6.09
N GLU A 231 11.88 1.37 -6.58
CA GLU A 231 11.63 0.79 -7.90
C GLU A 231 10.28 0.07 -7.95
N ALA A 232 9.91 -0.65 -6.90
CA ALA A 232 8.60 -1.29 -6.79
C ALA A 232 7.45 -0.28 -6.87
N VAL A 233 7.62 0.92 -6.29
CA VAL A 233 6.63 2.00 -6.42
C VAL A 233 6.55 2.51 -7.85
N LYS A 234 7.69 2.79 -8.49
CA LYS A 234 7.74 3.25 -9.87
C LYS A 234 7.03 2.29 -10.84
N GLN A 235 7.17 0.99 -10.59
CA GLN A 235 6.57 -0.08 -11.38
C GLN A 235 5.12 -0.42 -10.99
N GLY A 236 4.53 0.27 -10.01
CA GLY A 236 3.16 -0.01 -9.55
C GLY A 236 2.99 -1.32 -8.78
N ARG A 237 4.09 -1.86 -8.23
CA ARG A 237 4.11 -3.11 -7.44
C ARG A 237 3.96 -2.86 -5.94
N LEU A 238 4.18 -1.63 -5.48
CA LEU A 238 4.04 -1.25 -4.07
C LEU A 238 3.47 0.16 -3.96
N SER A 239 2.58 0.40 -3.00
CA SER A 239 2.11 1.78 -2.76
C SER A 239 3.23 2.65 -2.18
N PRO A 240 3.32 3.94 -2.55
CA PRO A 240 4.37 4.84 -2.06
C PRO A 240 4.33 5.02 -0.54
N GLN A 241 3.14 4.95 0.07
CA GLN A 241 2.97 5.04 1.52
C GLN A 241 3.49 3.80 2.26
N ALA A 242 3.30 2.60 1.70
CA ALA A 242 3.89 1.38 2.25
C ALA A 242 5.42 1.39 2.13
N ALA A 243 5.95 1.81 0.97
CA ALA A 243 7.39 1.96 0.76
C ALA A 243 8.02 2.95 1.75
N ALA A 244 7.41 4.13 1.92
CA ALA A 244 7.87 5.15 2.85
C ALA A 244 7.93 4.64 4.29
N TYR A 245 6.86 3.96 4.73
CA TYR A 245 6.82 3.34 6.05
C TYR A 245 7.96 2.33 6.23
N LEU A 246 8.14 1.41 5.29
CA LEU A 246 9.20 0.39 5.36
C LEU A 246 10.61 0.98 5.33
N ILE A 247 10.85 2.06 4.57
CA ILE A 247 12.14 2.74 4.55
C ILE A 247 12.40 3.46 5.88
N GLU A 248 11.40 4.17 6.43
CA GLU A 248 11.52 4.84 7.73
C GLU A 248 11.81 3.88 8.87
N GLN A 249 11.19 2.69 8.87
CA GLN A 249 11.47 1.64 9.85
C GLN A 249 12.94 1.17 9.78
N GLN A 250 13.50 1.04 8.57
CA GLN A 250 14.90 0.64 8.40
C GLN A 250 15.88 1.70 8.91
N VAL A 251 15.61 2.98 8.63
CA VAL A 251 16.51 4.08 9.01
C VAL A 251 16.30 4.60 10.43
N GLY A 252 15.15 4.31 11.07
CA GLY A 252 14.84 4.71 12.44
C GLY A 252 14.50 6.21 12.61
N ARG A 253 14.16 6.92 11.53
CA ARG A 253 13.80 8.34 11.56
C ARG A 253 12.71 8.68 10.54
N SER A 254 11.99 9.79 10.79
CA SER A 254 10.97 10.32 9.89
C SER A 254 11.63 10.99 8.67
N LYS A 255 11.59 10.33 7.51
CA LYS A 255 12.15 10.81 6.23
C LYS A 255 11.07 11.33 5.27
N TYR A 256 9.90 10.70 5.32
CA TYR A 256 8.72 10.94 4.48
C TYR A 256 7.50 11.36 5.31
N GLY A 257 7.57 11.29 6.65
CA GLY A 257 6.45 11.61 7.50
C GLY A 257 5.34 10.55 7.45
N SER A 258 5.68 9.25 7.41
CA SER A 258 4.63 8.20 7.34
C SER A 258 3.75 8.18 8.59
N LYS A 259 4.29 8.63 9.73
CA LYS A 259 3.55 8.95 10.95
C LYS A 259 3.05 10.40 10.85
N ALA A 260 1.76 10.58 10.60
CA ALA A 260 1.13 11.89 10.49
C ALA A 260 0.82 12.47 11.87
N TYR A 261 0.27 11.66 12.77
CA TYR A 261 -0.15 12.10 14.10
C TYR A 261 0.29 11.15 15.21
N VAL A 262 0.31 11.71 16.41
CA VAL A 262 0.51 10.98 17.66
C VAL A 262 -0.70 11.21 18.56
N LYS A 263 -1.11 10.18 19.29
CA LYS A 263 -2.02 10.31 20.43
C LYS A 263 -1.29 9.86 21.68
N ILE A 264 -1.33 10.67 22.72
CA ILE A 264 -0.74 10.36 24.03
C ILE A 264 -1.88 10.18 25.02
N SER A 265 -1.93 8.99 25.62
CA SER A 265 -2.90 8.61 26.65
C SER A 265 -2.18 8.22 27.94
N CYS A 266 -2.81 8.51 29.08
CA CYS A 266 -2.28 8.19 30.40
C CYS A 266 -3.42 7.71 31.31
N SER A 267 -3.37 6.45 31.72
CA SER A 267 -4.40 5.80 32.55
C SER A 267 -4.33 6.20 34.02
N THR A 268 -3.18 6.67 34.49
CA THR A 268 -2.94 7.10 35.88
C THR A 268 -3.05 8.60 36.07
N CYS A 269 -3.37 9.35 35.01
CA CYS A 269 -3.42 10.81 35.00
C CYS A 269 -4.84 11.38 35.21
N GLU A 270 -5.82 10.55 35.57
CA GLU A 270 -7.21 10.96 35.75
C GLU A 270 -7.39 11.89 36.98
N GLY A 271 -8.00 13.06 36.77
CA GLY A 271 -8.24 14.07 37.81
C GLY A 271 -8.35 15.49 37.26
N LYS A 272 -8.69 16.48 38.10
CA LYS A 272 -8.96 17.90 37.74
C LYS A 272 -7.81 18.66 37.05
N ASN A 273 -6.68 18.00 36.75
CA ASN A 273 -5.50 18.58 36.12
C ASN A 273 -5.02 17.74 34.90
N SER A 274 -5.92 17.24 34.06
CA SER A 274 -5.55 16.65 32.77
C SER A 274 -4.77 17.66 31.92
N LEU A 275 -3.69 17.24 31.26
CA LEU A 275 -2.94 18.13 30.37
C LEU A 275 -3.78 18.48 29.15
N ASP A 276 -3.88 19.78 28.83
CA ASP A 276 -4.58 20.25 27.63
C ASP A 276 -3.96 19.63 26.37
N GLY A 277 -4.81 19.04 25.50
CA GLY A 277 -4.39 18.34 24.29
C GLY A 277 -4.08 16.84 24.48
N MET A 278 -4.17 16.29 25.70
CA MET A 278 -4.08 14.85 25.92
C MET A 278 -5.25 14.13 25.20
N ASN A 279 -4.99 12.96 24.61
CA ASN A 279 -5.92 12.21 23.73
C ASN A 279 -6.35 12.92 22.43
N SER A 280 -5.89 14.15 22.15
CA SER A 280 -6.05 14.80 20.85
C SER A 280 -5.06 14.24 19.82
N TYR A 281 -5.28 14.56 18.54
CA TYR A 281 -4.27 14.35 17.51
C TYR A 281 -3.17 15.39 17.67
N LEU A 282 -1.93 14.93 17.83
CA LEU A 282 -0.75 15.76 18.02
C LEU A 282 0.16 15.66 16.80
N GLU A 283 0.68 16.80 16.36
CA GLU A 283 1.69 16.90 15.32
C GLU A 283 3.06 17.16 15.93
N GLU A 284 4.08 16.47 15.42
CA GLU A 284 5.46 16.71 15.82
C GLU A 284 5.89 18.11 15.34
N LYS A 285 6.48 18.90 16.24
CA LYS A 285 7.06 20.20 15.90
C LYS A 285 8.15 20.00 14.85
N ARG A 286 8.05 20.69 13.72
CA ARG A 286 9.05 20.64 12.64
C ARG A 286 9.32 22.03 12.12
N SER A 287 10.58 22.30 11.82
CA SER A 287 10.99 23.52 11.11
C SER A 287 10.51 23.49 9.65
N GLU A 288 10.39 24.67 9.05
CA GLU A 288 10.03 24.80 7.64
C GLU A 288 11.00 24.04 6.72
N LYS A 289 12.31 24.07 7.04
CA LYS A 289 13.34 23.33 6.30
C LYS A 289 13.11 21.81 6.33
N GLU A 290 12.69 21.27 7.47
CA GLU A 290 12.37 19.85 7.60
C GLU A 290 11.14 19.49 6.78
N LEU A 291 10.09 20.31 6.82
CA LEU A 291 8.88 20.11 6.03
C LEU A 291 9.19 20.13 4.52
N LEU A 292 9.99 21.09 4.05
CA LEU A 292 10.45 21.14 2.66
C LEU A 292 11.26 19.90 2.26
N THR A 293 12.12 19.41 3.16
CA THR A 293 12.90 18.18 2.94
C THR A 293 12.01 16.95 2.84
N ILE A 294 11.01 16.86 3.72
CA ILE A 294 10.01 15.79 3.69
C ILE A 294 9.25 15.83 2.36
N ASP A 295 8.74 16.98 1.95
CA ASP A 295 7.98 17.08 0.69
C ASP A 295 8.82 16.78 -0.54
N ALA A 296 10.10 17.18 -0.56
CA ALA A 296 11.02 16.79 -1.61
C ALA A 296 11.20 15.26 -1.67
N ASN A 297 11.40 14.61 -0.51
CA ASN A 297 11.50 13.15 -0.43
C ASN A 297 10.19 12.46 -0.86
N ARG A 298 9.04 12.99 -0.41
CA ARG A 298 7.71 12.48 -0.74
C ARG A 298 7.48 12.53 -2.24
N LYS A 299 7.74 13.68 -2.87
CA LYS A 299 7.64 13.85 -4.32
C LYS A 299 8.50 12.85 -5.09
N LEU A 300 9.74 12.61 -4.66
CA LEU A 300 10.64 11.65 -5.31
C LEU A 300 10.13 10.20 -5.23
N LEU A 301 9.43 9.84 -4.16
CA LEU A 301 8.85 8.51 -3.98
C LEU A 301 7.43 8.39 -4.59
N GLY A 302 6.88 9.46 -5.17
CA GLY A 302 5.49 9.45 -5.69
C GLY A 302 4.41 9.60 -4.62
N LEU A 303 4.76 10.14 -3.46
CA LEU A 303 3.82 10.55 -2.42
C LEU A 303 3.23 11.94 -2.69
N GLU A 304 2.04 12.16 -2.17
CA GLU A 304 1.41 13.48 -2.05
C GLU A 304 2.19 14.40 -1.09
N PRO A 305 1.98 15.73 -1.12
CA PRO A 305 2.48 16.62 -0.08
C PRO A 305 2.10 16.15 1.33
N PHE A 306 2.96 16.37 2.31
CA PHE A 306 2.76 15.91 3.68
C PHE A 306 1.47 16.46 4.29
N ASN A 307 1.12 17.70 3.95
CA ASN A 307 -0.13 18.31 4.42
C ASN A 307 -1.38 17.63 3.85
N ASP A 308 -1.37 17.21 2.58
CA ASP A 308 -2.46 16.45 1.98
C ASP A 308 -2.64 15.10 2.71
N TYR A 309 -1.53 14.42 2.97
CA TYR A 309 -1.54 13.17 3.74
C TYR A 309 -2.14 13.35 5.14
N LYS A 310 -1.72 14.40 5.86
CA LYS A 310 -2.27 14.75 7.17
C LYS A 310 -3.79 14.91 7.14
N LYS A 311 -4.32 15.71 6.19
CA LYS A 311 -5.77 15.91 6.02
C LYS A 311 -6.51 14.59 5.76
N LYS A 312 -5.97 13.73 4.90
CA LYS A 312 -6.56 12.41 4.61
C LYS A 312 -6.63 11.52 5.84
N VAL A 313 -5.59 11.55 6.67
CA VAL A 313 -5.55 10.76 7.91
C VAL A 313 -6.62 11.22 8.88
N LEU A 314 -6.79 12.54 9.09
CA LEU A 314 -7.86 13.07 9.94
C LEU A 314 -9.25 12.71 9.39
N TYR A 315 -9.49 12.96 8.11
CA TYR A 315 -10.78 12.64 7.47
C TYR A 315 -11.16 11.17 7.64
N ASN A 316 -10.22 10.24 7.49
CA ASN A 316 -10.46 8.81 7.65
C ASN A 316 -10.87 8.42 9.09
N THR A 317 -10.60 9.27 10.08
CA THR A 317 -11.02 9.04 11.46
C THR A 317 -12.50 9.40 11.67
N GLU A 318 -13.02 10.31 10.86
CA GLU A 318 -14.41 10.77 10.86
C GLU A 318 -15.28 9.95 9.92
N ASP A 319 -14.80 9.69 8.70
CA ASP A 319 -15.49 8.89 7.69
C ASP A 319 -14.72 7.61 7.37
N ARG A 320 -15.19 6.50 7.93
CA ARG A 320 -14.60 5.16 7.76
C ARG A 320 -15.07 4.42 6.51
N ARG A 321 -15.95 5.02 5.70
CA ARG A 321 -16.43 4.41 4.45
C ARG A 321 -15.27 4.27 3.47
N PHE A 322 -14.39 5.27 3.42
CA PHE A 322 -13.17 5.29 2.61
C PHE A 322 -11.99 4.65 3.34
N LYS A 323 -10.98 4.24 2.56
CA LYS A 323 -9.69 3.72 3.05
C LYS A 323 -8.58 4.70 2.65
N LEU A 324 -8.48 5.83 3.37
CA LEU A 324 -7.49 6.88 3.12
C LEU A 324 -6.35 6.85 4.15
N GLY A 325 -6.61 6.31 5.35
CA GLY A 325 -5.64 6.17 6.42
C GLY A 325 -4.89 4.83 6.40
N TYR A 326 -3.73 4.80 7.04
CA TYR A 326 -2.93 3.59 7.27
C TYR A 326 -2.83 3.28 8.77
N ALA A 327 -2.63 2.02 9.11
CA ALA A 327 -2.48 1.58 10.50
C ALA A 327 -1.30 2.26 11.22
N TRP A 328 -0.29 2.71 10.46
CA TRP A 328 0.87 3.44 10.98
C TRP A 328 0.74 4.97 10.92
N SER A 329 -0.36 5.50 10.38
CA SER A 329 -0.56 6.95 10.22
C SER A 329 -0.68 7.67 11.56
N VAL A 330 -1.27 7.00 12.56
CA VAL A 330 -1.46 7.53 13.92
C VAL A 330 -0.80 6.59 14.91
N VAL A 331 0.18 7.08 15.66
CA VAL A 331 0.84 6.30 16.72
C VAL A 331 0.21 6.62 18.06
N ASN A 332 -0.19 5.59 18.80
CA ASN A 332 -0.74 5.74 20.14
C ASN A 332 0.33 5.39 21.18
N TYR A 333 0.66 6.34 22.05
CA TYR A 333 1.54 6.11 23.20
C TYR A 333 0.72 6.08 24.48
N GLN A 334 0.93 5.03 25.27
CA GLN A 334 0.49 4.97 26.66
C GLN A 334 1.66 5.35 27.56
N VAL A 335 1.52 6.41 28.35
CA VAL A 335 2.58 6.88 29.25
C VAL A 335 2.24 6.57 30.71
N PRO A 336 3.25 6.31 31.58
CA PRO A 336 3.03 5.81 32.94
C PRO A 336 2.66 6.91 33.95
N SER A 337 2.93 8.17 33.63
CA SER A 337 2.68 9.30 34.53
C SER A 337 2.45 10.61 33.77
N LYS A 338 1.99 11.63 34.50
CA LYS A 338 1.74 12.96 33.97
C LYS A 338 3.02 13.67 33.56
N GLU A 339 4.11 13.46 34.29
CA GLU A 339 5.42 14.03 34.00
C GLU A 339 5.96 13.47 32.67
N ALA A 340 5.83 12.15 32.47
CA ALA A 340 6.18 11.51 31.20
C ALA A 340 5.32 12.05 30.03
N ALA A 341 4.02 12.26 30.26
CA ALA A 341 3.14 12.89 29.28
C ALA A 341 3.62 14.30 28.90
N LYS A 342 3.95 15.13 29.90
CA LYS A 342 4.42 16.51 29.69
C LYS A 342 5.71 16.54 28.87
N VAL A 343 6.72 15.78 29.27
CA VAL A 343 8.00 15.69 28.55
C VAL A 343 7.81 15.24 27.11
N MET A 344 6.93 14.27 26.87
CA MET A 344 6.64 13.83 25.52
C MET A 344 5.93 14.93 24.72
N MET A 345 4.90 15.56 25.29
CA MET A 345 4.09 16.61 24.66
C MET A 345 4.89 17.87 24.31
N ASP A 346 6.02 18.16 24.95
CA ASP A 346 6.88 19.32 24.63
C ASP A 346 7.37 19.32 23.17
N ASN A 347 7.47 18.15 22.53
CA ASN A 347 7.86 18.01 21.13
C ASN A 347 6.68 18.09 20.15
N PHE A 348 5.46 18.29 20.64
CA PHE A 348 4.24 18.27 19.82
C PHE A 348 3.40 19.53 19.95
N VAL A 349 2.55 19.74 18.96
CA VAL A 349 1.46 20.72 18.97
C VAL A 349 0.14 20.03 18.70
N VAL A 350 -0.96 20.55 19.23
CA VAL A 350 -2.30 20.03 18.91
C VAL A 350 -2.58 20.29 17.43
N ALA A 351 -3.00 19.25 16.72
CA ALA A 351 -3.36 19.34 15.31
C ALA A 351 -4.57 20.27 15.14
N ASP A 352 -4.56 21.06 14.07
CA ASP A 352 -5.77 21.74 13.64
C ASP A 352 -6.69 20.71 12.97
N THR A 353 -7.79 20.37 13.64
CA THR A 353 -8.75 19.35 13.19
C THR A 353 -10.02 19.96 12.59
N LYS A 354 -10.01 21.26 12.24
CA LYS A 354 -11.18 21.95 11.69
C LYS A 354 -11.14 22.11 10.18
#